data_AF-A0A3Q9WQ08-F1
#
_entry.id   AF-A0A3Q9WQ08-F1
#
_cell.length_a   1.000
_cell.length_b   1.000
_cell.length_c   1.000
_cell.angle_alpha   90.00
_cell.angle_beta   90.00
_cell.angle_gamma   90.00
#
_symmetry.space_group_name_H-M   'P 1'
#
loop_
_entity.id
_entity.type
_entity.pdbx_description
1 polymer ?
#
loop_
_entity_poly.entity_id
_entity_poly.type
_entity_poly.pdbx_seq_one_letter_code
_entity_poly.pdbx_strand_id
1 'polypeptide(L)'
;MHERVGTSADPSHTDGQDTIDAAKCVAALDRFADRLGSSAHRGERILFATGHPAGLLPVHAAFARSAAAAGATVVRVPEGRRFGAGDIRQIFGVLVWHQHGGLMHTHFPDPMRLSLDTLAAEGLEPPDLVVADHGWAGHAASAGLPTIGFADCNDPGLFVSEAQGQVEVAVPLDDNVRPGLYEPLIAYVLERAGLPPA
;
A
#
# COMPACT_ATOMS: atom_id res chain seq x y z
N MET A 1 5.58 -19.21 -3.19
CA MET A 1 4.48 -18.28 -2.88
C MET A 1 3.10 -18.90 -2.99
N HIS A 2 2.96 -20.15 -3.46
CA HIS A 2 1.67 -20.82 -3.61
C HIS A 2 0.82 -20.81 -2.34
N GLU A 3 1.40 -21.01 -1.15
CA GLU A 3 0.67 -21.01 0.12
C GLU A 3 0.04 -19.64 0.47
N ARG A 4 0.73 -18.54 0.21
CA ARG A 4 0.27 -17.18 0.58
C ARG A 4 -0.52 -16.48 -0.52
N VAL A 5 -0.11 -16.66 -1.77
CA VAL A 5 -0.66 -15.93 -2.92
C VAL A 5 -1.64 -16.78 -3.71
N GLY A 6 -1.43 -18.11 -3.75
CA GLY A 6 -2.19 -19.00 -4.65
C GLY A 6 -1.55 -19.26 -6.00
N THR A 7 -0.28 -18.85 -6.17
CA THR A 7 0.50 -19.16 -7.38
C THR A 7 0.63 -20.67 -7.59
N SER A 8 1.02 -21.09 -8.81
CA SER A 8 1.32 -22.49 -9.12
C SER A 8 2.27 -23.11 -8.09
N ALA A 9 1.93 -24.32 -7.62
CA ALA A 9 2.79 -25.13 -6.77
C ALA A 9 3.75 -26.03 -7.59
N ASP A 10 3.56 -26.11 -8.90
CA ASP A 10 4.39 -26.90 -9.81
C ASP A 10 5.75 -26.22 -10.04
N PRO A 11 6.88 -26.80 -9.59
CA PRO A 11 8.21 -26.23 -9.78
C PRO A 11 8.65 -26.18 -11.26
N SER A 12 7.97 -26.92 -12.14
CA SER A 12 8.22 -26.88 -13.59
C SER A 12 7.50 -25.75 -14.30
N HIS A 13 6.58 -25.04 -13.63
CA HIS A 13 5.97 -23.82 -14.14
C HIS A 13 6.97 -22.66 -14.02
N THR A 14 7.79 -22.48 -15.06
CA THR A 14 8.85 -21.45 -15.10
C THR A 14 8.51 -20.22 -15.95
N ASP A 15 7.44 -20.28 -16.74
CA ASP A 15 6.98 -19.21 -17.63
C ASP A 15 5.47 -19.25 -17.82
N GLY A 16 4.88 -18.10 -18.18
CA GLY A 16 3.44 -17.95 -18.38
C GLY A 16 2.78 -17.03 -17.35
N GLN A 17 1.45 -17.01 -17.38
CA GLN A 17 0.63 -16.28 -16.41
C GLN A 17 0.36 -17.16 -15.19
N ASP A 18 0.43 -16.56 -14.00
CA ASP A 18 0.08 -17.22 -12.75
C ASP A 18 -1.26 -16.69 -12.21
N THR A 19 -1.69 -17.22 -11.07
CA THR A 19 -2.98 -16.92 -10.45
C THR A 19 -2.83 -16.43 -9.02
N ILE A 20 -3.80 -15.59 -8.63
CA ILE A 20 -4.01 -15.18 -7.24
C ILE A 20 -5.27 -15.88 -6.75
N ASP A 21 -5.16 -16.57 -5.61
CA ASP A 21 -6.28 -17.26 -4.99
C ASP A 21 -7.20 -16.23 -4.30
N ALA A 22 -8.46 -16.18 -4.76
CA ALA A 22 -9.45 -15.23 -4.27
C ALA A 22 -9.76 -15.40 -2.77
N ALA A 23 -9.75 -16.64 -2.25
CA ALA A 23 -9.99 -16.87 -0.83
C ALA A 23 -8.83 -16.34 0.03
N LYS A 24 -7.59 -16.44 -0.47
CA LYS A 24 -6.41 -15.87 0.19
C LYS A 24 -6.40 -14.34 0.14
N CYS A 25 -6.81 -13.78 -1.00
CA CYS A 25 -7.03 -12.34 -1.14
C CYS A 25 -8.03 -11.85 -0.08
N VAL A 26 -9.22 -12.44 -0.01
CA VAL A 26 -10.26 -12.04 0.96
C VAL A 26 -9.81 -12.23 2.41
N ALA A 27 -9.16 -13.34 2.75
CA ALA A 27 -8.64 -13.57 4.10
C ALA A 27 -7.53 -12.56 4.50
N ALA A 28 -6.73 -12.09 3.54
CA ALA A 28 -5.76 -11.02 3.80
C ALA A 28 -6.43 -9.64 3.90
N LEU A 29 -7.46 -9.37 3.10
CA LEU A 29 -8.29 -8.16 3.20
C LEU A 29 -8.97 -8.06 4.57
N ASP A 30 -9.37 -9.19 5.15
CA ASP A 30 -9.91 -9.22 6.52
C ASP A 30 -8.91 -8.67 7.54
N ARG A 31 -7.68 -9.20 7.53
CA ARG A 31 -6.60 -8.74 8.42
C ARG A 31 -6.22 -7.30 8.15
N PHE A 32 -6.21 -6.89 6.89
CA PHE A 32 -5.95 -5.52 6.46
C PHE A 32 -7.00 -4.55 7.03
N ALA A 33 -8.29 -4.88 6.87
CA ALA A 33 -9.40 -4.07 7.37
C ALA A 33 -9.37 -3.95 8.89
N ASP A 34 -9.14 -5.06 9.60
CA ASP A 34 -9.03 -5.08 11.06
C ASP A 34 -7.90 -4.16 11.54
N ARG A 35 -6.73 -4.19 10.86
CA ARG A 35 -5.58 -3.35 11.19
C ARG A 35 -5.80 -1.86 10.87
N LEU A 36 -6.37 -1.56 9.70
CA LEU A 36 -6.68 -0.20 9.26
C LEU A 36 -7.74 0.46 10.16
N GLY A 37 -8.84 -0.24 10.41
CA GLY A 37 -9.93 0.25 11.28
C GLY A 37 -9.42 0.52 12.69
N SER A 38 -8.62 -0.40 13.23
CA SER A 38 -8.00 -0.23 14.54
C SER A 38 -7.08 1.01 14.63
N SER A 39 -6.26 1.30 13.60
CA SER A 39 -5.48 2.55 13.53
C SER A 39 -6.37 3.77 13.50
N ALA A 40 -7.38 3.75 12.63
CA ALA A 40 -8.20 4.91 12.38
C ALA A 40 -8.98 5.34 13.64
N HIS A 41 -9.58 4.39 14.34
CA HIS A 41 -10.30 4.64 15.58
C HIS A 41 -9.41 5.07 16.76
N ARG A 42 -8.12 4.71 16.73
CA ARG A 42 -7.13 5.21 17.70
C ARG A 42 -6.60 6.61 17.36
N GLY A 43 -6.96 7.16 16.20
CA GLY A 43 -6.46 8.47 15.76
C GLY A 43 -5.00 8.44 15.32
N GLU A 44 -4.49 7.28 14.89
CA GLU A 44 -3.09 7.11 14.46
C GLU A 44 -2.75 7.95 13.22
N ARG A 45 -1.45 8.21 13.06
CA ARG A 45 -0.85 8.88 11.91
C ARG A 45 -0.59 7.85 10.81
N ILE A 46 -1.39 7.88 9.75
CA ILE A 46 -1.31 6.91 8.65
C ILE A 46 -0.73 7.56 7.41
N LEU A 47 0.35 6.97 6.86
CA LEU A 47 0.93 7.37 5.59
C LEU A 47 0.46 6.43 4.48
N PHE A 48 -0.12 7.01 3.43
CA PHE A 48 -0.55 6.28 2.23
C PHE A 48 0.40 6.53 1.07
N ALA A 49 0.77 5.50 0.32
CA ALA A 49 1.65 5.62 -0.83
C ALA A 49 1.35 4.54 -1.88
N THR A 50 1.64 4.82 -3.16
CA THR A 50 1.51 3.80 -4.21
C THR A 50 2.58 3.92 -5.28
N GLY A 51 3.14 2.77 -5.65
CA GLY A 51 3.93 2.54 -6.83
C GLY A 51 3.11 2.12 -8.04
N HIS A 52 1.79 1.91 -7.92
CA HIS A 52 0.90 1.57 -9.05
C HIS A 52 -0.27 2.56 -9.21
N PRO A 53 0.01 3.85 -9.47
CA PRO A 53 -1.00 4.90 -9.40
C PRO A 53 -2.13 4.75 -10.43
N ALA A 54 -1.92 4.04 -11.53
CA ALA A 54 -2.94 3.80 -12.52
C ALA A 54 -4.07 2.88 -12.03
N GLY A 55 -3.78 1.97 -11.09
CA GLY A 55 -4.73 1.02 -10.50
C GLY A 55 -5.10 1.38 -9.07
N LEU A 56 -4.09 1.55 -8.20
CA LEU A 56 -4.26 1.57 -6.74
C LEU A 56 -4.41 2.98 -6.13
N LEU A 57 -4.13 4.06 -6.87
CA LEU A 57 -4.32 5.41 -6.33
C LEU A 57 -5.75 5.66 -5.83
N PRO A 58 -6.83 5.32 -6.56
CA PRO A 58 -8.19 5.49 -6.06
C PRO A 58 -8.51 4.66 -4.82
N VAL A 59 -7.90 3.47 -4.69
CA VAL A 59 -8.05 2.58 -3.54
C VAL A 59 -7.45 3.21 -2.29
N HIS A 60 -6.17 3.60 -2.36
CA HIS A 60 -5.49 4.25 -1.24
C HIS A 60 -6.13 5.61 -0.89
N ALA A 61 -6.60 6.37 -1.87
CA ALA A 61 -7.28 7.64 -1.65
C ALA A 61 -8.63 7.47 -0.93
N ALA A 62 -9.38 6.41 -1.25
CA ALA A 62 -10.62 6.06 -0.55
C ALA A 62 -10.35 5.70 0.92
N PHE A 63 -9.29 4.93 1.18
CA PHE A 63 -8.89 4.58 2.55
C PHE A 63 -8.37 5.79 3.33
N ALA A 64 -7.55 6.64 2.72
CA ALA A 64 -7.05 7.86 3.34
C ALA A 64 -8.20 8.78 3.77
N ARG A 65 -9.18 8.99 2.88
CA ARG A 65 -10.37 9.81 3.17
C ARG A 65 -11.20 9.22 4.31
N SER A 66 -11.47 7.92 4.26
CA SER A 66 -12.34 7.25 5.24
C SER A 66 -11.67 7.13 6.61
N ALA A 67 -10.38 6.83 6.66
CA ALA A 67 -9.60 6.81 7.88
C ALA A 67 -9.54 8.19 8.54
N ALA A 68 -9.34 9.26 7.76
CA ALA A 68 -9.38 10.63 8.26
C ALA A 68 -10.76 10.99 8.85
N ALA A 69 -11.84 10.61 8.16
CA ALA A 69 -13.21 10.83 8.63
C ALA A 69 -13.53 10.04 9.92
N ALA A 70 -12.84 8.92 10.17
CA ALA A 70 -12.96 8.13 11.39
C ALA A 70 -12.04 8.58 12.55
N GLY A 71 -11.18 9.58 12.32
CA GLY A 71 -10.35 10.19 13.37
C GLY A 71 -8.84 10.07 13.17
N ALA A 72 -8.37 9.32 12.16
CA ALA A 72 -6.95 9.18 11.86
C ALA A 72 -6.35 10.49 11.34
N THR A 73 -5.03 10.66 11.50
CA THR A 73 -4.28 11.71 10.82
C THR A 73 -3.64 11.15 9.54
N VAL A 74 -4.05 11.62 8.37
CA VAL A 74 -3.31 11.32 7.13
C VAL A 74 -2.02 12.13 7.11
N VAL A 75 -0.87 11.44 7.15
CA VAL A 75 0.45 12.08 7.21
C VAL A 75 0.69 12.87 5.93
N ARG A 76 1.06 14.14 6.09
CA ARG A 76 1.45 15.03 4.98
C ARG A 76 2.96 15.09 4.89
N VAL A 77 3.51 14.73 3.74
CA VAL A 77 4.95 14.86 3.47
C VAL A 77 5.16 16.11 2.61
N PRO A 78 6.11 17.00 2.97
CA PRO A 78 6.48 18.12 2.11
C PRO A 78 6.83 17.64 0.69
N GLU A 79 6.09 18.17 -0.30
CA GLU A 79 6.16 17.72 -1.69
C GLU A 79 7.39 18.28 -2.43
N GLY A 80 7.67 17.72 -3.61
CA GLY A 80 8.70 18.24 -4.53
C GLY A 80 10.08 17.63 -4.36
N ARG A 81 10.24 16.67 -3.43
CA ARG A 81 11.48 15.90 -3.27
C ARG A 81 11.78 15.15 -4.57
N ARG A 82 12.96 15.40 -5.14
CA ARG A 82 13.36 14.85 -6.45
C ARG A 82 13.61 13.34 -6.39
N PHE A 83 13.12 12.63 -7.40
CA PHE A 83 13.44 11.22 -7.66
C PHE A 83 13.42 10.94 -9.17
N GLY A 84 14.49 10.33 -9.68
CA GLY A 84 14.69 10.19 -11.13
C GLY A 84 14.62 11.54 -11.87
N ALA A 85 13.94 11.58 -13.02
CA ALA A 85 13.69 12.84 -13.72
C ALA A 85 12.47 13.63 -13.18
N GLY A 86 11.86 13.17 -12.09
CA GLY A 86 10.62 13.69 -11.53
C GLY A 86 10.71 14.09 -10.06
N ASP A 87 9.57 14.08 -9.39
CA ASP A 87 9.39 14.45 -7.99
C ASP A 87 8.30 13.60 -7.31
N ILE A 88 8.39 13.51 -5.99
CA ILE A 88 7.37 12.86 -5.16
C ILE A 88 6.30 13.90 -4.81
N ARG A 89 5.04 13.53 -5.01
CA ARG A 89 3.85 14.35 -4.76
C ARG A 89 2.84 13.58 -3.94
N GLN A 90 1.89 14.28 -3.34
CA GLN A 90 0.83 13.69 -2.55
C GLN A 90 -0.55 14.06 -3.11
N ILE A 91 -1.15 13.14 -3.85
CA ILE A 91 -2.44 13.34 -4.52
C ILE A 91 -3.52 12.62 -3.72
N PHE A 92 -4.57 13.33 -3.31
CA PHE A 92 -5.65 12.80 -2.46
C PHE A 92 -5.16 12.13 -1.17
N GLY A 93 -4.05 12.63 -0.60
CA GLY A 93 -3.44 12.06 0.59
C GLY A 93 -2.50 10.87 0.35
N VAL A 94 -2.27 10.48 -0.91
CA VAL A 94 -1.44 9.33 -1.29
C VAL A 94 -0.16 9.81 -1.97
N LEU A 95 1.00 9.35 -1.46
CA LEU A 95 2.27 9.61 -2.11
C LEU A 95 2.39 8.85 -3.42
N VAL A 96 2.85 9.56 -4.45
CA VAL A 96 3.04 9.07 -5.81
C VAL A 96 4.32 9.65 -6.39
N TRP A 97 4.95 8.92 -7.31
CA TRP A 97 6.01 9.47 -8.14
C TRP A 97 5.41 10.12 -9.38
N HIS A 98 5.70 11.40 -9.59
CA HIS A 98 5.33 12.14 -10.78
C HIS A 98 6.55 12.34 -11.70
N GLN A 99 6.36 12.12 -13.00
CA GLN A 99 7.38 12.38 -14.01
C GLN A 99 6.73 12.80 -15.33
N HIS A 100 7.26 13.85 -15.96
CA HIS A 100 6.84 14.32 -17.29
C HIS A 100 5.31 14.52 -17.46
N GLY A 101 4.62 14.98 -16.42
CA GLY A 101 3.17 15.21 -16.44
C GLY A 101 2.33 13.95 -16.17
N GLY A 102 2.96 12.80 -15.96
CA GLY A 102 2.32 11.53 -15.61
C GLY A 102 2.59 11.09 -14.17
N LEU A 103 1.79 10.15 -13.70
CA LEU A 103 2.04 9.39 -12.48
C LEU A 103 2.70 8.07 -12.88
N MET A 104 3.85 7.79 -12.30
CA MET A 104 4.71 6.71 -12.74
C MET A 104 4.50 5.46 -11.92
N HIS A 105 4.44 4.33 -12.61
CA HIS A 105 4.57 3.03 -11.99
C HIS A 105 6.03 2.79 -11.54
N THR A 106 6.22 2.26 -10.34
CA THR A 106 7.56 1.92 -9.83
C THR A 106 7.53 0.88 -8.71
N HIS A 107 8.49 -0.05 -8.78
CA HIS A 107 8.82 -0.97 -7.68
C HIS A 107 9.99 -0.47 -6.83
N PHE A 108 10.57 0.70 -7.13
CA PHE A 108 11.74 1.19 -6.40
C PHE A 108 11.37 1.58 -4.96
N PRO A 109 12.24 1.30 -3.98
CA PRO A 109 12.02 1.67 -2.58
C PRO A 109 12.36 3.14 -2.28
N ASP A 110 13.21 3.76 -3.10
CA ASP A 110 13.74 5.10 -2.89
C ASP A 110 12.68 6.21 -2.67
N PRO A 111 11.53 6.21 -3.35
CA PRO A 111 10.51 7.22 -3.09
C PRO A 111 10.02 7.23 -1.64
N MET A 112 9.74 6.07 -1.05
CA MET A 112 9.36 5.98 0.36
C MET A 112 10.51 6.43 1.27
N ARG A 113 11.74 5.98 0.99
CA ARG A 113 12.93 6.42 1.75
C ARG A 113 13.06 7.93 1.77
N LEU A 114 12.99 8.56 0.60
CA LEU A 114 13.10 10.01 0.45
C LEU A 114 11.96 10.76 1.15
N SER A 115 10.76 10.19 1.18
CA SER A 115 9.63 10.75 1.93
C SER A 115 9.83 10.69 3.44
N LEU A 116 10.28 9.55 3.98
CA LEU A 116 10.61 9.41 5.41
C LEU A 116 11.80 10.31 5.80
N ASP A 117 12.84 10.37 4.98
CA ASP A 117 13.98 11.29 5.15
C ASP A 117 13.53 12.76 5.19
N THR A 118 12.53 13.12 4.37
CA THR A 118 11.98 14.48 4.33
C THR A 118 11.20 14.80 5.60
N LEU A 119 10.39 13.87 6.12
CA LEU A 119 9.72 14.05 7.42
C LEU A 119 10.75 14.28 8.54
N ALA A 120 11.77 13.44 8.61
CA ALA A 120 12.81 13.53 9.63
C ALA A 120 13.61 14.85 9.53
N ALA A 121 13.99 15.27 8.33
CA ALA A 121 14.75 16.51 8.11
C ALA A 121 13.98 17.77 8.51
N GLU A 122 12.66 17.75 8.37
CA GLU A 122 11.77 18.86 8.73
C GLU A 122 11.29 18.79 10.20
N GLY A 123 11.79 17.82 10.98
CA GLY A 123 11.39 17.62 12.37
C GLY A 123 9.92 17.21 12.53
N LEU A 124 9.34 16.58 11.51
CA LEU A 124 7.96 16.10 11.53
C LEU A 124 7.89 14.69 12.11
N GLU A 125 6.87 14.44 12.92
CA GLU A 125 6.62 13.13 13.52
C GLU A 125 6.44 12.04 12.46
N PRO A 126 7.01 10.83 12.67
CA PRO A 126 6.85 9.71 11.74
C PRO A 126 5.38 9.22 11.68
N PRO A 127 5.03 8.37 10.69
CA PRO A 127 3.76 7.65 10.70
C PRO A 127 3.76 6.55 11.77
N ASP A 128 2.58 6.31 12.36
CA ASP A 128 2.31 5.16 13.23
C ASP A 128 1.96 3.90 12.40
N LEU A 129 1.46 4.09 11.17
CA LEU A 129 1.16 3.04 10.20
C LEU A 129 1.46 3.52 8.78
N VAL A 130 2.06 2.65 7.96
CA VAL A 130 2.16 2.84 6.51
C VAL A 130 1.23 1.87 5.79
N VAL A 131 0.44 2.40 4.85
CA VAL A 131 -0.42 1.65 3.95
C VAL A 131 0.06 1.90 2.53
N ALA A 132 0.69 0.91 1.91
CA ALA A 132 1.34 1.10 0.62
C ALA A 132 1.40 -0.17 -0.24
N ASP A 133 2.13 -0.13 -1.35
CA ASP A 133 2.40 -1.26 -2.23
C ASP A 133 3.85 -1.23 -2.76
N HIS A 134 4.29 -2.34 -3.38
CA HIS A 134 5.62 -2.54 -3.95
C HIS A 134 6.79 -2.09 -3.04
N GLY A 135 7.79 -1.43 -3.61
CA GLY A 135 8.95 -0.89 -2.91
C GLY A 135 8.60 0.17 -1.86
N TRP A 136 7.46 0.84 -1.96
CA TRP A 136 7.03 1.81 -0.95
C TRP A 136 6.72 1.11 0.38
N ALA A 137 5.92 0.06 0.36
CA ALA A 137 5.67 -0.77 1.53
C ALA A 137 6.96 -1.48 1.99
N GLY A 138 7.74 -2.02 1.05
CA GLY A 138 8.97 -2.75 1.37
C GLY A 138 10.00 -1.91 2.13
N HIS A 139 10.16 -0.64 1.73
CA HIS A 139 11.07 0.27 2.44
C HIS A 139 10.55 0.65 3.82
N ALA A 140 9.26 0.98 3.95
CA ALA A 140 8.66 1.34 5.25
C ALA A 140 8.84 0.22 6.28
N ALA A 141 8.54 -1.03 5.88
CA ALA A 141 8.75 -2.20 6.71
C ALA A 141 10.24 -2.39 7.08
N SER A 142 11.15 -2.20 6.13
CA SER A 142 12.60 -2.28 6.36
C SER A 142 13.12 -1.19 7.30
N ALA A 143 12.44 -0.04 7.36
CA ALA A 143 12.70 1.05 8.30
C ALA A 143 12.12 0.80 9.71
N GLY A 144 11.47 -0.36 9.93
CA GLY A 144 10.89 -0.73 11.21
C GLY A 144 9.50 -0.12 11.48
N LEU A 145 8.85 0.45 10.46
CA LEU A 145 7.52 1.02 10.61
C LEU A 145 6.44 -0.07 10.45
N PRO A 146 5.41 -0.09 11.31
CA PRO A 146 4.19 -0.85 11.06
C PRO A 146 3.69 -0.63 9.63
N THR A 147 3.58 -1.71 8.86
CA THR A 147 3.27 -1.64 7.43
C THR A 147 2.28 -2.73 7.03
N ILE A 148 1.23 -2.32 6.32
CA ILE A 148 0.33 -3.22 5.59
C ILE A 148 0.30 -2.81 4.12
N GLY A 149 0.09 -3.76 3.22
CA GLY A 149 0.13 -3.41 1.80
C GLY A 149 -0.38 -4.43 0.82
N PHE A 150 -0.52 -3.95 -0.40
CA PHE A 150 -0.95 -4.72 -1.56
C PHE A 150 0.25 -5.20 -2.37
N ALA A 151 0.16 -6.41 -2.90
CA ALA A 151 1.18 -7.01 -3.76
C ALA A 151 0.56 -7.91 -4.82
N ASP A 152 0.99 -7.75 -6.07
CA ASP A 152 0.76 -8.73 -7.12
C ASP A 152 1.68 -9.95 -6.94
N CYS A 153 1.35 -11.06 -7.60
CA CYS A 153 2.09 -12.31 -7.55
C CYS A 153 3.54 -12.20 -8.04
N ASN A 154 3.85 -11.18 -8.85
CA ASN A 154 5.20 -10.85 -9.30
C ASN A 154 6.00 -10.01 -8.29
N ASP A 155 5.40 -9.64 -7.15
CA ASP A 155 6.02 -8.91 -6.04
C ASP A 155 6.22 -9.80 -4.79
N PRO A 156 7.10 -10.81 -4.86
CA PRO A 156 7.29 -11.75 -3.75
C PRO A 156 7.82 -11.06 -2.48
N GLY A 157 8.44 -9.89 -2.60
CA GLY A 157 9.10 -9.17 -1.51
C GLY A 157 8.20 -8.95 -0.30
N LEU A 158 6.97 -8.44 -0.51
CA LEU A 158 6.07 -8.15 0.61
C LEU A 158 5.58 -9.42 1.32
N PHE A 159 5.34 -10.50 0.58
CA PHE A 159 4.96 -11.79 1.19
C PHE A 159 6.11 -12.43 1.96
N VAL A 160 7.35 -12.30 1.48
CA VAL A 160 8.55 -12.74 2.21
C VAL A 160 8.71 -11.90 3.49
N SER A 161 8.57 -10.58 3.40
CA SER A 161 8.64 -9.70 4.56
C SER A 161 7.52 -9.98 5.58
N GLU A 162 6.31 -10.33 5.13
CA GLU A 162 5.23 -10.77 6.02
C GLU A 162 5.58 -12.11 6.69
N ALA A 163 6.17 -13.05 5.97
CA ALA A 163 6.64 -14.31 6.54
C ALA A 163 7.76 -14.14 7.58
N GLN A 164 8.52 -13.06 7.47
CA GLN A 164 9.57 -12.68 8.41
C GLN A 164 9.07 -11.77 9.54
N GLY A 165 7.78 -11.40 9.54
CA GLY A 165 7.17 -10.53 10.56
C GLY A 165 7.56 -9.06 10.44
N GLN A 166 8.08 -8.61 9.29
CA GLN A 166 8.43 -7.21 9.04
C GLN A 166 7.27 -6.42 8.44
N VAL A 167 6.44 -7.07 7.62
CA VAL A 167 5.16 -6.53 7.14
C VAL A 167 4.06 -7.23 7.95
N GLU A 168 3.09 -6.46 8.44
CA GLU A 168 2.03 -7.03 9.29
C GLU A 168 0.97 -7.76 8.45
N VAL A 169 0.63 -7.21 7.28
CA VAL A 169 -0.32 -7.81 6.34
C VAL A 169 0.15 -7.53 4.91
N ALA A 170 0.35 -8.59 4.14
CA ALA A 170 0.50 -8.52 2.69
C ALA A 170 -0.73 -9.14 2.03
N VAL A 171 -1.45 -8.36 1.23
CA VAL A 171 -2.67 -8.80 0.54
C VAL A 171 -2.31 -9.14 -0.91
N PRO A 172 -2.50 -10.41 -1.34
CA PRO A 172 -2.32 -10.77 -2.72
C PRO A 172 -3.50 -10.28 -3.56
N LEU A 173 -3.23 -9.48 -4.59
CA LEU A 173 -4.23 -9.03 -5.57
C LEU A 173 -3.58 -8.60 -6.88
N ASP A 174 -4.31 -8.70 -7.99
CA ASP A 174 -3.89 -8.14 -9.28
C ASP A 174 -4.02 -6.62 -9.21
N ASP A 175 -2.89 -5.92 -9.06
CA ASP A 175 -2.84 -4.47 -8.84
C ASP A 175 -3.06 -3.63 -10.11
N ASN A 176 -3.19 -4.29 -11.28
CA ASN A 176 -3.25 -3.67 -12.58
C ASN A 176 -4.60 -3.86 -13.31
N VAL A 177 -5.65 -4.24 -12.58
CA VAL A 177 -7.01 -4.17 -13.12
C VAL A 177 -7.48 -2.72 -13.29
N ARG A 178 -8.53 -2.53 -14.10
CA ARG A 178 -9.13 -1.19 -14.28
C ARG A 178 -9.59 -0.64 -12.93
N PRO A 179 -9.31 0.62 -12.59
CA PRO A 179 -9.62 1.17 -11.27
C PRO A 179 -11.05 1.01 -10.77
N GLY A 180 -12.04 1.14 -11.67
CA GLY A 180 -13.45 0.96 -11.31
C GLY A 180 -13.81 -0.45 -10.85
N LEU A 181 -12.95 -1.45 -11.11
CA LEU A 181 -13.14 -2.82 -10.64
C LEU A 181 -12.75 -2.99 -9.16
N TYR A 182 -12.09 -2.02 -8.54
CA TYR A 182 -11.78 -2.06 -7.11
C TYR A 182 -12.91 -1.54 -6.21
N GLU A 183 -14.00 -0.99 -6.76
CA GLU A 183 -15.11 -0.48 -5.94
C GLU A 183 -15.64 -1.52 -4.94
N PRO A 184 -15.86 -2.80 -5.30
CA PRO A 184 -16.29 -3.81 -4.34
C PRO A 184 -15.23 -4.09 -3.25
N LEU A 185 -13.93 -4.05 -3.60
CA LEU A 185 -12.84 -4.23 -2.64
C LEU A 185 -12.80 -3.07 -1.64
N ILE A 186 -12.92 -1.83 -2.13
CA ILE A 186 -12.94 -0.64 -1.28
C ILE A 186 -14.12 -0.72 -0.31
N ALA A 187 -15.33 -1.00 -0.81
CA ALA A 187 -16.53 -1.11 0.02
C ALA A 187 -16.38 -2.21 1.09
N TYR A 188 -15.89 -3.38 0.69
CA TYR A 188 -15.67 -4.51 1.60
C TYR A 188 -14.72 -4.16 2.75
N VAL A 189 -13.55 -3.58 2.43
CA VAL A 189 -12.56 -3.21 3.44
C VAL A 189 -13.10 -2.14 4.38
N LEU A 190 -13.76 -1.10 3.86
CA LEU A 190 -14.28 -0.01 4.68
C LEU A 190 -15.41 -0.47 5.61
N GLU A 191 -16.35 -1.28 5.10
CA GLU A 191 -17.43 -1.86 5.89
C GLU A 191 -16.87 -2.69 7.05
N ARG A 192 -15.94 -3.61 6.75
CA ARG A 192 -15.32 -4.46 7.77
C ARG A 192 -14.51 -3.66 8.78
N ALA A 193 -13.77 -2.65 8.33
CA ALA A 193 -12.95 -1.80 9.17
C ALA A 193 -13.78 -0.86 10.07
N GLY A 194 -15.12 -0.83 9.94
CA GLY A 194 -15.98 0.09 10.67
C GLY A 194 -15.81 1.55 10.26
N LEU A 195 -15.34 1.78 9.03
CA LEU A 195 -15.05 3.11 8.50
C LEU A 195 -16.24 3.65 7.69
N PRO A 196 -16.41 4.98 7.62
CA PRO A 196 -17.42 5.57 6.76
C PRO A 196 -17.13 5.19 5.29
N PRO A 197 -18.18 5.06 4.45
CA PRO A 197 -17.99 4.82 3.03
C PRO A 197 -17.22 5.98 2.38
N ALA A 198 -16.44 5.63 1.34
CA ALA A 198 -15.60 6.56 0.61
C ALA A 198 -16.44 7.59 -0.16
#